data_AF-A0A7R9HU02-F1
#
_entry.id   AF-A0A7R9HU02-F1
#
_cell.length_a   1.000
_cell.length_b   1.000
_cell.length_c   1.000
_cell.angle_alpha   90.00
_cell.angle_beta   90.00
_cell.angle_gamma   90.00
#
_symmetry.space_group_name_H-M   'P 1'
#
loop_
_entity.id
_entity.type
_entity.pdbx_description
1 polymer ?
#
loop_
_entity_poly.entity_id
_entity_poly.type
_entity_poly.pdbx_seq_one_letter_code
_entity_poly.pdbx_strand_id
1 'polypeptide(L)'
;MDISRFCKSLFQAVLCMITSPEVYGSHHTDSTQPSRLPPFVELLQRVLNRKLTISQQAEKQQLVDKFWQSVTSLLARQLSHEAHNSLFVKQALEGEYPKFLRLYLDLCKRLQALSNQSNGQLEVKMIISTDSTTAETSVFQINREVVVEFENAYLSRSVSRLLDPVHLMFSGETVPSHEEVDSLIRTITSELSVSLVDVSLSRTVARNISKTVRLFCLKCEQMIVTSGEATQVIDSPTPGQILNVSIGNLLHYLNCQVVRVISNMKTSLQQDTSSIVMESLSNTELLTTSIVSTLLASILDGIEAIILTMHNEDYSMISTSGDKSANLDPKRIDVSCSLYMKELQSFVSRAVSSYLAPFHNQEIISKW
;
A
#
# COMPACT_ATOMS: atom_id res chain seq x y z
N MET A 1 -4.05 32.61 -2.31
CA MET A 1 -3.07 32.60 -3.42
C MET A 1 -2.72 31.15 -3.70
N ASP A 2 -2.94 30.67 -4.92
CA ASP A 2 -2.80 29.25 -5.30
C ASP A 2 -1.33 28.80 -5.18
N ILE A 3 -1.04 27.79 -4.36
CA ILE A 3 0.32 27.27 -4.12
C ILE A 3 0.95 26.77 -5.43
N SER A 4 0.13 26.25 -6.34
CA SER A 4 0.58 25.94 -7.70
C SER A 4 1.11 27.19 -8.38
N ARG A 5 0.45 28.35 -8.24
CA ARG A 5 0.93 29.63 -8.78
C ARG A 5 2.16 30.14 -8.04
N PHE A 6 2.26 30.01 -6.72
CA PHE A 6 3.46 30.45 -5.99
C PHE A 6 4.69 29.62 -6.38
N CYS A 7 4.60 28.29 -6.32
CA CYS A 7 5.69 27.42 -6.76
C CYS A 7 5.96 27.58 -8.25
N LYS A 8 4.93 27.67 -9.11
CA LYS A 8 5.13 27.99 -10.53
C LYS A 8 5.78 29.35 -10.71
N SER A 9 5.42 30.40 -9.96
CA SER A 9 6.03 31.72 -10.07
C SER A 9 7.45 31.75 -9.54
N LEU A 10 7.76 31.01 -8.47
CA LEU A 10 9.11 30.87 -7.94
C LEU A 10 9.98 30.06 -8.91
N PHE A 11 9.49 28.92 -9.39
CA PHE A 11 10.17 28.11 -10.39
C PHE A 11 10.24 28.81 -11.74
N GLN A 12 9.24 29.57 -12.15
CA GLN A 12 9.23 30.41 -13.34
C GLN A 12 10.11 31.63 -13.16
N ALA A 13 10.29 32.17 -11.95
CA ALA A 13 11.24 33.25 -11.68
C ALA A 13 12.68 32.72 -11.71
N VAL A 14 12.91 31.52 -11.19
CA VAL A 14 14.19 30.80 -11.33
C VAL A 14 14.41 30.43 -12.80
N LEU A 15 13.39 29.93 -13.50
CA LEU A 15 13.46 29.58 -14.92
C LEU A 15 13.65 30.83 -15.77
N CYS A 16 12.93 31.93 -15.52
CA CYS A 16 13.10 33.23 -16.17
C CYS A 16 14.44 33.87 -15.82
N MET A 17 14.97 33.71 -14.61
CA MET A 17 16.37 34.09 -14.33
C MET A 17 17.34 33.25 -15.17
N ILE A 18 16.99 32.01 -15.49
CA ILE A 18 17.76 31.12 -16.35
C ILE A 18 17.50 31.38 -17.86
N THR A 19 16.32 31.86 -18.26
CA THR A 19 15.82 31.88 -19.64
C THR A 19 15.42 33.26 -20.19
N SER A 20 15.30 34.31 -19.38
CA SER A 20 14.87 35.64 -19.86
C SER A 20 16.03 36.45 -20.44
N PRO A 21 15.82 37.09 -21.60
CA PRO A 21 16.69 38.10 -22.15
C PRO A 21 16.24 39.49 -21.70
N GLU A 22 16.84 40.07 -20.66
CA GLU A 22 16.51 41.45 -20.30
C GLU A 22 17.36 42.47 -21.06
N VAL A 23 16.70 43.04 -22.07
CA VAL A 23 16.55 44.48 -22.31
C VAL A 23 17.73 45.36 -21.89
N TYR A 24 18.57 45.69 -22.86
CA TYR A 24 19.28 46.97 -22.90
C TYR A 24 19.37 47.49 -24.35
N GLY A 25 18.69 48.60 -24.60
CA GLY A 25 19.17 49.74 -25.40
C GLY A 25 19.47 49.58 -26.90
N SER A 26 18.53 50.08 -27.71
CA SER A 26 18.70 50.99 -28.86
C SER A 26 19.42 50.57 -30.17
N HIS A 27 18.61 50.66 -31.24
CA HIS A 27 18.91 51.00 -32.64
C HIS A 27 19.59 50.01 -33.60
N HIS A 28 18.93 49.94 -34.77
CA HIS A 28 19.32 49.49 -36.11
C HIS A 28 19.21 48.01 -36.50
N THR A 29 18.20 47.77 -37.35
CA THR A 29 18.17 46.95 -38.57
C THR A 29 19.49 46.23 -38.93
N ASP A 30 19.49 44.90 -38.95
CA ASP A 30 19.52 44.10 -40.20
C ASP A 30 19.45 42.58 -39.92
N SER A 31 19.11 41.87 -40.99
CA SER A 31 18.81 40.45 -41.17
C SER A 31 19.89 39.42 -40.75
N THR A 32 19.41 38.19 -40.48
CA THR A 32 20.14 36.91 -40.33
C THR A 32 21.12 36.75 -39.15
N GLN A 33 20.64 36.16 -38.04
CA GLN A 33 21.49 35.56 -37.00
C GLN A 33 20.92 34.21 -36.52
N PRO A 34 21.76 33.19 -36.27
CA PRO A 34 21.32 31.95 -35.67
C PRO A 34 20.87 32.21 -34.23
N SER A 35 19.84 31.48 -33.78
CA SER A 35 19.21 31.56 -32.46
C SER A 35 20.23 31.75 -31.32
N ARG A 36 20.35 33.00 -30.82
CA ARG A 36 21.17 33.33 -29.65
C ARG A 36 20.58 32.69 -28.40
N LEU A 37 21.43 31.98 -27.65
CA LEU A 37 21.12 31.45 -26.31
C LEU A 37 20.76 32.60 -25.34
N PRO A 38 19.89 32.39 -24.33
CA PRO A 38 19.50 33.43 -23.37
C PRO A 38 20.72 34.04 -22.65
N PRO A 39 20.71 35.32 -22.26
CA PRO A 39 21.90 36.00 -21.72
C PRO A 39 22.37 35.47 -20.37
N PHE A 40 21.54 34.82 -19.54
CA PHE A 40 22.05 34.09 -18.37
C PHE A 40 22.75 32.80 -18.76
N VAL A 41 22.26 32.09 -19.78
CA VAL A 41 22.96 30.93 -20.37
C VAL A 41 24.22 31.40 -21.08
N GLU A 42 24.22 32.56 -21.74
CA GLU A 42 25.38 33.17 -22.37
C GLU A 42 26.36 33.72 -21.32
N LEU A 43 25.89 34.21 -20.17
CA LEU A 43 26.70 34.65 -19.04
C LEU A 43 27.28 33.45 -18.29
N LEU A 44 26.50 32.38 -18.07
CA LEU A 44 26.99 31.09 -17.59
C LEU A 44 28.00 30.50 -18.55
N GLN A 45 27.70 30.47 -19.84
CA GLN A 45 28.58 29.96 -20.90
C GLN A 45 29.81 30.85 -21.06
N ARG A 46 29.70 32.17 -20.89
CA ARG A 46 30.85 33.10 -20.85
C ARG A 46 31.65 33.00 -19.56
N VAL A 47 31.04 32.72 -18.41
CA VAL A 47 31.74 32.52 -17.12
C VAL A 47 32.43 31.15 -17.12
N LEU A 48 31.75 30.11 -17.61
CA LEU A 48 32.31 28.78 -17.87
C LEU A 48 33.44 28.86 -18.92
N ASN A 49 33.26 29.59 -20.02
CA ASN A 49 34.27 29.72 -21.08
C ASN A 49 35.40 30.72 -20.75
N ARG A 50 35.16 31.78 -19.95
CA ARG A 50 36.22 32.72 -19.53
C ARG A 50 37.07 32.19 -18.39
N LYS A 51 36.57 31.27 -17.56
CA LYS A 51 37.37 30.63 -16.50
C LYS A 51 37.98 29.29 -16.91
N LEU A 52 37.48 28.63 -17.95
CA LEU A 52 38.09 27.39 -18.46
C LEU A 52 38.62 27.57 -19.88
N THR A 53 39.84 28.09 -19.98
CA THR A 53 40.77 27.64 -21.02
C THR A 53 41.24 26.24 -20.64
N ILE A 54 40.35 25.27 -20.54
CA ILE A 54 40.71 23.94 -20.02
C ILE A 54 40.18 22.85 -20.95
N SER A 55 41.16 22.22 -21.56
CA SER A 55 41.13 21.17 -22.55
C SER A 55 40.71 19.79 -22.00
N GLN A 56 39.89 19.72 -20.95
CA GLN A 56 39.41 18.46 -20.39
C GLN A 56 37.93 18.50 -19.99
N GLN A 57 37.12 17.68 -20.66
CA GLN A 57 35.67 17.48 -20.45
C GLN A 57 35.29 17.21 -18.98
N ALA A 58 36.20 16.63 -18.18
CA ALA A 58 36.00 16.27 -16.79
C ALA A 58 35.88 17.47 -15.83
N GLU A 59 36.62 18.57 -16.06
CA GLU A 59 36.58 19.74 -15.19
C GLU A 59 35.33 20.59 -15.39
N LYS A 60 34.82 20.64 -16.64
CA LYS A 60 33.54 21.28 -16.97
C LYS A 60 32.38 20.61 -16.22
N GLN A 61 32.39 19.27 -16.14
CA GLN A 61 31.37 18.50 -15.43
C GLN A 61 31.39 18.79 -13.92
N GLN A 62 32.57 18.77 -13.30
CA GLN A 62 32.72 19.08 -11.87
C GLN A 62 32.27 20.51 -11.51
N LEU A 63 32.52 21.49 -12.38
CA LEU A 63 32.08 22.87 -12.14
C LEU A 63 30.56 23.02 -12.23
N VAL A 64 29.94 22.36 -13.21
CA VAL A 64 28.48 22.31 -13.36
C VAL A 64 27.84 21.64 -12.13
N ASP A 65 28.41 20.53 -11.67
CA ASP A 65 27.95 19.83 -10.47
C ASP A 65 28.04 20.73 -9.21
N LYS A 66 29.17 21.41 -9.00
CA LYS A 66 29.35 22.36 -7.87
C LYS A 66 28.40 23.54 -7.94
N PHE A 67 28.14 24.06 -9.14
CA PHE A 67 27.18 25.16 -9.34
C PHE A 67 25.77 24.71 -8.96
N TRP A 68 25.31 23.56 -9.46
CA TRP A 68 23.96 23.06 -9.16
C TRP A 68 23.81 22.64 -7.70
N GLN A 69 24.85 22.10 -7.07
CA GLN A 69 24.89 21.88 -5.63
C GLN A 69 24.75 23.20 -4.84
N SER A 70 25.38 24.29 -5.29
CA SER A 70 25.23 25.61 -4.66
C SER A 70 23.84 26.21 -4.87
N VAL A 71 23.27 26.08 -6.07
CA VAL A 71 21.91 26.60 -6.36
C VAL A 71 20.86 25.82 -5.56
N THR A 72 20.96 24.49 -5.52
CA THR A 72 20.02 23.66 -4.78
C THR A 72 20.16 23.84 -3.27
N SER A 73 21.37 24.00 -2.74
CA SER A 73 21.57 24.30 -1.32
C SER A 73 21.06 25.70 -0.94
N LEU A 74 21.23 26.71 -1.81
CA LEU A 74 20.65 28.04 -1.60
C LEU A 74 19.12 27.99 -1.61
N LEU A 75 18.54 27.24 -2.56
CA LEU A 75 17.10 27.02 -2.63
C LEU A 75 16.56 26.30 -1.39
N ALA A 76 17.22 25.24 -0.94
CA ALA A 76 16.88 24.53 0.30
C ALA A 76 16.88 25.50 1.50
N ARG A 77 17.95 26.29 1.64
CA ARG A 77 18.10 27.26 2.73
C ARG A 77 17.00 28.33 2.68
N GLN A 78 16.68 28.86 1.50
CA GLN A 78 15.65 29.90 1.38
C GLN A 78 14.26 29.33 1.65
N LEU A 79 13.93 28.15 1.10
CA LEU A 79 12.63 27.50 1.34
C LEU A 79 12.44 27.18 2.82
N SER A 80 13.48 26.65 3.48
CA SER A 80 13.43 26.39 4.91
C SER A 80 13.29 27.69 5.69
N HIS A 81 14.06 28.75 5.37
CA HIS A 81 13.92 30.06 6.01
C HIS A 81 12.50 30.65 5.88
N GLU A 82 11.92 30.63 4.68
CA GLU A 82 10.55 31.12 4.46
C GLU A 82 9.50 30.25 5.16
N ALA A 83 9.70 28.93 5.23
CA ALA A 83 8.82 28.04 5.97
C ALA A 83 8.89 28.29 7.48
N HIS A 84 10.06 28.65 8.02
CA HIS A 84 10.20 29.02 9.43
C HIS A 84 9.53 30.37 9.76
N ASN A 85 9.59 31.33 8.83
CA ASN A 85 9.03 32.67 9.04
C ASN A 85 7.53 32.77 8.70
N SER A 86 6.99 31.84 7.91
CA SER A 86 5.60 31.87 7.46
C SER A 86 4.90 30.52 7.65
N LEU A 87 3.97 30.48 8.61
CA LEU A 87 3.12 29.32 8.86
C LEU A 87 2.33 28.90 7.60
N PHE A 88 1.89 29.88 6.81
CA PHE A 88 1.18 29.62 5.56
C PHE A 88 2.07 28.85 4.56
N VAL A 89 3.32 29.27 4.38
CA VAL A 89 4.29 28.61 3.49
C VAL A 89 4.62 27.22 4.01
N LYS A 90 4.84 27.07 5.32
CA LYS A 90 5.10 25.77 5.95
C LYS A 90 3.96 24.79 5.73
N GLN A 91 2.73 25.20 6.04
CA GLN A 91 1.55 24.35 5.86
C GLN A 91 1.33 23.96 4.40
N ALA A 92 1.60 24.87 3.47
CA ALA A 92 1.52 24.61 2.04
C ALA A 92 2.55 23.55 1.59
N LEU A 93 3.83 23.73 1.95
CA LEU A 93 4.90 22.83 1.53
C LEU A 93 4.79 21.44 2.16
N GLU A 94 4.39 21.37 3.44
CA GLU A 94 4.18 20.08 4.13
C GLU A 94 2.87 19.39 3.71
N GLY A 95 1.78 20.15 3.53
CA GLY A 95 0.46 19.60 3.23
C GLY A 95 0.31 19.14 1.77
N GLU A 96 0.91 19.87 0.84
CA GLU A 96 0.87 19.61 -0.60
C GLU A 96 2.21 19.07 -1.12
N TYR A 97 2.99 18.44 -0.24
CA TYR A 97 4.33 17.93 -0.53
C TYR A 97 4.43 17.12 -1.83
N PRO A 98 3.53 16.16 -2.16
CA PRO A 98 3.67 15.40 -3.41
C PRO A 98 3.52 16.28 -4.66
N LYS A 99 2.70 17.34 -4.61
CA LYS A 99 2.60 18.33 -5.71
C LYS A 99 3.88 19.14 -5.82
N PHE A 100 4.44 19.58 -4.68
CA PHE A 100 5.72 20.28 -4.64
C PHE A 100 6.86 19.40 -5.19
N LEU A 101 6.95 18.14 -4.76
CA LEU A 101 7.93 17.19 -5.25
C LEU A 101 7.81 16.99 -6.76
N ARG A 102 6.59 16.84 -7.30
CA ARG A 102 6.38 16.75 -8.75
C ARG A 102 6.96 17.97 -9.49
N LEU A 103 6.67 19.18 -9.01
CA LEU A 103 7.19 20.41 -9.62
C LEU A 103 8.72 20.49 -9.56
N TYR A 104 9.30 20.07 -8.43
CA TYR A 104 10.76 20.03 -8.26
C TYR A 104 11.41 19.01 -9.21
N LEU A 105 10.85 17.80 -9.31
CA LEU A 105 11.34 16.77 -10.23
C LEU A 105 11.21 17.21 -11.70
N ASP A 106 10.12 17.89 -12.06
CA ASP A 106 9.92 18.42 -13.41
C ASP A 106 10.92 19.54 -13.74
N LEU A 107 11.26 20.40 -12.77
CA LEU A 107 12.35 21.37 -12.94
C LEU A 107 13.67 20.65 -13.19
N CYS A 108 14.03 19.67 -12.35
CA CYS A 108 15.28 18.92 -12.51
C CYS A 108 15.37 18.26 -13.89
N LYS A 109 14.28 17.63 -14.37
CA LYS A 109 14.22 17.04 -15.72
C LYS A 109 14.42 18.07 -16.83
N ARG A 110 13.81 19.26 -16.70
CA ARG A 110 13.99 20.35 -17.68
C ARG A 110 15.42 20.87 -17.71
N LEU A 111 16.05 21.02 -16.55
CA LEU A 111 17.45 21.43 -16.45
C LEU A 111 18.39 20.40 -17.07
N GLN A 112 18.14 19.11 -16.84
CA GLN A 112 18.87 18.03 -17.50
C GLN A 112 18.71 18.07 -19.02
N ALA A 113 17.49 18.28 -19.53
CA ALA A 113 17.24 18.38 -20.96
C ALA A 113 17.99 19.56 -21.62
N LEU A 114 18.07 20.71 -20.95
CA LEU A 114 18.83 21.88 -21.41
C LEU A 114 20.35 21.61 -21.45
N SER A 115 20.87 20.86 -20.47
CA SER A 115 22.27 20.42 -20.48
C SER A 115 22.58 19.56 -21.72
N ASN A 116 21.70 18.59 -22.02
CA ASN A 116 21.88 17.65 -23.13
C ASN A 116 21.72 18.30 -24.52
N GLN A 117 20.95 19.39 -24.65
CA GLN A 117 20.87 20.15 -25.90
C GLN A 117 22.16 20.94 -26.21
N SER A 118 22.98 21.23 -25.20
CA SER A 118 24.23 21.98 -25.37
C SER A 118 25.44 21.11 -25.75
N ASN A 119 25.36 19.80 -25.52
CA ASN A 119 26.39 18.81 -25.87
C ASN A 119 25.70 17.63 -26.57
N GLY A 120 25.76 17.59 -27.91
CA GLY A 120 25.21 16.47 -28.68
C GLY A 120 25.66 15.10 -28.14
N GLN A 121 24.71 14.19 -27.99
CA GLN A 121 24.87 12.77 -27.65
C GLN A 121 25.41 12.46 -26.23
N LEU A 122 24.58 12.67 -25.20
CA LEU A 122 24.67 11.90 -23.95
C LEU A 122 23.26 11.47 -23.54
N GLU A 123 22.92 10.20 -23.78
CA GLU A 123 21.73 9.58 -23.20
C GLU A 123 21.93 9.45 -21.68
N VAL A 124 21.17 10.24 -20.91
CA VAL A 124 21.17 10.16 -19.44
C VAL A 124 19.92 9.43 -19.01
N LYS A 125 20.11 8.21 -18.48
CA LYS A 125 19.06 7.42 -17.85
C LYS A 125 18.81 7.97 -16.45
N MET A 126 17.54 8.16 -16.09
CA MET A 126 17.13 8.54 -14.75
C MET A 126 17.38 7.36 -13.79
N ILE A 127 18.56 7.30 -13.17
CA ILE A 127 18.85 6.36 -12.08
C ILE A 127 18.57 7.08 -10.77
N ILE A 128 17.49 6.67 -10.11
CA ILE A 128 17.18 7.06 -8.74
C ILE A 128 18.08 6.21 -7.85
N SER A 129 19.31 6.66 -7.62
CA SER A 129 20.25 5.93 -6.74
C SER A 129 19.81 6.11 -5.29
N THR A 130 19.09 5.12 -4.76
CA THR A 130 18.93 4.94 -3.31
C THR A 130 20.02 4.06 -2.70
N ASP A 131 20.84 3.39 -3.51
CA ASP A 131 21.95 2.56 -3.05
C ASP A 131 23.29 3.02 -3.64
N SER A 132 24.27 3.13 -2.77
CA SER A 132 25.62 3.68 -2.99
C SER A 132 26.57 2.76 -3.77
N THR A 133 26.08 1.94 -4.71
CA THR A 133 26.91 0.87 -5.33
C THR A 133 26.95 0.83 -6.85
N THR A 134 26.32 1.75 -7.58
CA THR A 134 26.56 1.89 -9.03
C THR A 134 26.79 3.34 -9.40
N ALA A 135 28.07 3.72 -9.39
CA ALA A 135 28.57 4.96 -9.96
C ALA A 135 28.54 4.87 -11.49
N GLU A 136 27.36 5.02 -12.09
CA GLU A 136 27.23 5.30 -13.51
C GLU A 136 26.75 6.75 -13.69
N THR A 137 27.71 7.59 -14.07
CA THR A 137 27.65 8.93 -14.68
C THR A 137 26.25 9.55 -14.88
N SER A 138 25.59 9.98 -13.80
CA SER A 138 24.39 10.82 -13.88
C SER A 138 24.75 12.29 -13.61
N VAL A 139 24.68 13.11 -14.66
CA VAL A 139 25.13 14.53 -14.76
C VAL A 139 24.28 15.51 -13.90
N PHE A 140 23.32 15.04 -13.11
CA PHE A 140 22.51 15.89 -12.24
C PHE A 140 21.90 15.12 -11.08
N GLN A 141 22.54 15.18 -9.91
CA GLN A 141 22.03 14.54 -8.69
C GLN A 141 20.96 15.44 -8.07
N ILE A 142 19.75 14.90 -7.90
CA ILE A 142 18.66 15.62 -7.22
C ILE A 142 19.09 15.83 -5.77
N ASN A 143 19.34 17.08 -5.38
CA ASN A 143 19.62 17.37 -3.97
C ASN A 143 18.29 17.24 -3.18
N ARG A 144 18.20 16.20 -2.35
CA ARG A 144 17.04 15.95 -1.49
C ARG A 144 16.98 16.85 -0.26
N GLU A 145 18.05 17.56 0.07
CA GLU A 145 18.05 18.52 1.19
C GLU A 145 16.94 19.57 1.04
N VAL A 146 16.62 19.96 -0.20
CA VAL A 146 15.53 20.91 -0.53
C VAL A 146 14.17 20.42 -0.04
N VAL A 147 13.96 19.11 0.01
CA VAL A 147 12.64 18.49 0.17
C VAL A 147 12.49 17.69 1.46
N VAL A 148 13.59 17.34 2.13
CA VAL A 148 13.60 16.34 3.23
C VAL A 148 12.77 16.75 4.44
N GLU A 149 12.79 18.03 4.85
CA GLU A 149 12.02 18.51 6.00
C GLU A 149 10.51 18.40 5.74
N PHE A 150 10.09 18.74 4.52
CA PHE A 150 8.69 18.68 4.08
C PHE A 150 8.24 17.24 3.82
N GLU A 151 9.14 16.39 3.31
CA GLU A 151 8.91 14.95 3.12
C GLU A 151 8.61 14.28 4.45
N ASN A 152 9.45 14.51 5.46
CA ASN A 152 9.28 13.95 6.80
C ASN A 152 7.96 14.40 7.44
N ALA A 153 7.60 15.68 7.31
CA ALA A 153 6.33 16.20 7.81
C ALA A 153 5.13 15.56 7.09
N TYR A 154 5.18 15.43 5.76
CA TYR A 154 4.15 14.74 4.98
C TYR A 154 4.02 13.27 5.40
N LEU A 155 5.12 12.55 5.51
CA LEU A 155 5.13 11.14 5.88
C LEU A 155 4.60 10.90 7.29
N SER A 156 4.92 11.79 8.24
CA SER A 156 4.36 11.74 9.59
C SER A 156 2.83 11.91 9.57
N ARG A 157 2.31 12.85 8.78
CA ARG A 157 0.86 13.03 8.60
C ARG A 157 0.20 11.87 7.88
N SER A 158 0.88 11.29 6.88
CA SER A 158 0.41 10.12 6.13
C SER A 158 0.19 8.93 7.05
N VAL A 159 1.10 8.70 8.01
CA VAL A 159 0.93 7.67 9.06
C VAL A 159 -0.35 7.92 9.86
N SER A 160 -0.55 9.13 10.41
CA SER A 160 -1.77 9.45 11.17
C SER A 160 -3.03 9.28 10.33
N ARG A 161 -3.06 9.82 9.10
CA ARG A 161 -4.21 9.69 8.20
C ARG A 161 -4.59 8.25 7.90
N LEU A 162 -3.61 7.34 7.88
CA LEU A 162 -3.86 5.91 7.63
C LEU A 162 -4.22 5.15 8.92
N LEU A 163 -3.58 5.44 10.05
CA LEU A 163 -3.80 4.72 11.32
C LEU A 163 -5.01 5.21 12.11
N ASP A 164 -5.29 6.52 12.12
CA ASP A 164 -6.39 7.11 12.89
C ASP A 164 -7.77 6.54 12.51
N PRO A 165 -8.11 6.32 11.22
CA PRO A 165 -9.35 5.66 10.85
C PRO A 165 -9.48 4.25 11.43
N VAL A 166 -8.38 3.49 11.54
CA VAL A 166 -8.40 2.16 12.17
C VAL A 166 -8.67 2.29 13.66
N HIS A 167 -8.01 3.23 14.34
CA HIS A 167 -8.26 3.46 15.77
C HIS A 167 -9.70 3.89 16.06
N LEU A 168 -10.27 4.76 15.21
CA LEU A 168 -11.65 5.21 15.34
C LEU A 168 -12.64 4.06 15.12
N MET A 169 -12.41 3.28 14.06
CA MET A 169 -13.26 2.16 13.66
C MET A 169 -13.33 1.06 14.74
N PHE A 170 -12.24 0.82 15.47
CA PHE A 170 -12.16 -0.17 16.56
C PHE A 170 -12.25 0.47 17.95
N SER A 171 -12.84 1.66 18.07
CA SER A 171 -13.05 2.32 19.37
C SER A 171 -14.26 1.76 20.15
N GLY A 172 -15.21 1.13 19.44
CA GLY A 172 -16.35 0.43 20.03
C GLY A 172 -16.10 -1.07 20.22
N GLU A 173 -17.08 -1.75 20.83
CA GLU A 173 -17.06 -3.22 21.01
C GLU A 173 -17.67 -3.99 19.82
N THR A 174 -18.21 -3.28 18.83
CA THR A 174 -18.85 -3.89 17.67
C THR A 174 -17.86 -4.12 16.53
N VAL A 175 -18.09 -5.18 15.76
CA VAL A 175 -17.34 -5.42 14.52
C VAL A 175 -17.56 -4.23 13.57
N PRO A 176 -16.50 -3.68 12.98
CA PRO A 176 -16.62 -2.60 12.02
C PRO A 176 -17.55 -2.88 10.84
N SER A 177 -18.23 -1.83 10.40
CA SER A 177 -19.07 -1.85 9.20
C SER A 177 -18.26 -1.78 7.91
N HIS A 178 -18.87 -2.20 6.80
CA HIS A 178 -18.25 -2.05 5.48
C HIS A 178 -18.09 -0.57 5.08
N GLU A 179 -18.96 0.34 5.52
CA GLU A 179 -18.78 1.77 5.25
C GLU A 179 -17.50 2.34 5.86
N GLU A 180 -17.16 1.91 7.08
CA GLU A 180 -15.93 2.30 7.76
C GLU A 180 -14.69 1.76 7.05
N VAL A 181 -14.73 0.48 6.64
CA VAL A 181 -13.65 -0.11 5.83
C VAL A 181 -13.51 0.63 4.50
N ASP A 182 -14.61 0.92 3.81
CA ASP A 182 -14.59 1.67 2.55
C ASP A 182 -13.98 3.08 2.72
N SER A 183 -14.23 3.73 3.87
CA SER A 183 -13.59 5.00 4.22
C SER A 183 -12.06 4.87 4.34
N LEU A 184 -11.58 3.82 5.02
CA LEU A 184 -10.16 3.49 5.08
C LEU A 184 -9.58 3.22 3.69
N ILE A 185 -10.28 2.46 2.85
CA ILE A 185 -9.86 2.13 1.47
C ILE A 185 -9.76 3.38 0.60
N ARG A 186 -10.68 4.35 0.74
CA ARG A 186 -10.57 5.66 0.06
C ARG A 186 -9.32 6.41 0.50
N THR A 187 -8.99 6.38 1.79
CA THR A 187 -7.77 7.02 2.31
C THR A 187 -6.51 6.34 1.77
N ILE A 188 -6.44 5.01 1.78
CA ILE A 188 -5.34 4.22 1.18
C ILE A 188 -5.17 4.58 -0.30
N THR A 189 -6.28 4.61 -1.05
CA THR A 189 -6.28 4.96 -2.48
C THR A 189 -5.75 6.36 -2.71
N SER A 190 -6.17 7.34 -1.91
CA SER A 190 -5.74 8.73 -2.00
C SER A 190 -4.24 8.89 -1.71
N GLU A 191 -3.76 8.33 -0.59
CA GLU A 191 -2.34 8.39 -0.20
C GLU A 191 -1.44 7.75 -1.27
N LEU A 192 -1.84 6.59 -1.79
CA LEU A 192 -1.07 5.90 -2.81
C LEU A 192 -1.05 6.73 -4.12
N SER A 193 -2.20 7.24 -4.56
CA SER A 193 -2.33 8.02 -5.79
C SER A 193 -1.46 9.27 -5.80
N VAL A 194 -1.44 10.03 -4.70
CA VAL A 194 -0.63 11.26 -4.64
C VAL A 194 0.87 10.96 -4.57
N SER A 195 1.25 9.79 -4.03
CA SER A 195 2.65 9.37 -3.87
C SER A 195 3.32 8.90 -5.17
N LEU A 196 2.55 8.59 -6.23
CA LEU A 196 3.05 8.08 -7.52
C LEU A 196 4.00 9.05 -8.27
N VAL A 197 4.16 10.27 -7.76
CA VAL A 197 5.10 11.27 -8.29
C VAL A 197 6.57 10.85 -8.17
N ASP A 198 6.88 10.02 -7.18
CA ASP A 198 8.22 9.55 -6.89
C ASP A 198 8.20 8.11 -6.37
N VAL A 199 9.13 7.31 -6.89
CA VAL A 199 9.21 5.88 -6.57
C VAL A 199 9.49 5.66 -5.08
N SER A 200 10.42 6.41 -4.49
CA SER A 200 10.77 6.24 -3.08
C SER A 200 9.66 6.70 -2.14
N LEU A 201 8.92 7.75 -2.53
CA LEU A 201 7.77 8.24 -1.79
C LEU A 201 6.66 7.19 -1.80
N SER A 202 6.34 6.64 -2.99
CA SER A 202 5.34 5.58 -3.12
C SER A 202 5.70 4.32 -2.34
N ARG A 203 6.98 3.94 -2.32
CA ARG A 203 7.50 2.81 -1.52
C ARG A 203 7.32 3.07 -0.03
N THR A 204 7.57 4.29 0.44
CA THR A 204 7.43 4.64 1.85
C THR A 204 5.96 4.71 2.28
N VAL A 205 5.09 5.26 1.43
CA VAL A 205 3.63 5.24 1.64
C VAL A 205 3.08 3.81 1.66
N ALA A 206 3.55 2.93 0.77
CA ALA A 206 3.19 1.50 0.80
C ALA A 206 3.56 0.85 2.13
N ARG A 207 4.73 1.14 2.72
CA ARG A 207 5.09 0.64 4.06
C ARG A 207 4.15 1.17 5.15
N ASN A 208 3.69 2.42 5.04
CA ASN A 208 2.70 2.96 5.98
C ASN A 208 1.34 2.27 5.83
N ILE A 209 0.93 1.94 4.60
CA ILE A 209 -0.26 1.11 4.34
C ILE A 209 -0.08 -0.29 4.95
N SER A 210 1.08 -0.93 4.80
CA SER A 210 1.35 -2.23 5.42
C SER A 210 1.25 -2.19 6.95
N LYS A 211 1.73 -1.11 7.60
CA LYS A 211 1.55 -0.88 9.05
C LYS A 211 0.07 -0.75 9.42
N THR A 212 -0.71 -0.12 8.56
CA THR A 212 -2.15 0.11 8.76
C THR A 212 -2.92 -1.18 8.67
N VAL A 213 -2.66 -2.01 7.65
CA VAL A 213 -3.24 -3.36 7.54
C VAL A 213 -2.84 -4.21 8.75
N ARG A 214 -1.57 -4.16 9.16
CA ARG A 214 -1.11 -4.89 10.36
C ARG A 214 -1.84 -4.43 11.63
N LEU A 215 -2.06 -3.13 11.82
CA LEU A 215 -2.83 -2.62 12.95
C LEU A 215 -4.28 -3.09 12.90
N PHE A 216 -4.89 -3.10 11.72
CA PHE A 216 -6.24 -3.62 11.52
C PHE A 216 -6.33 -5.10 11.92
N CYS A 217 -5.38 -5.92 11.46
CA CYS A 217 -5.31 -7.34 11.84
C CYS A 217 -5.14 -7.51 13.35
N LEU A 218 -4.26 -6.73 13.99
CA LEU A 218 -4.06 -6.77 15.44
C LEU A 218 -5.34 -6.43 16.20
N LYS A 219 -6.12 -5.46 15.72
CA LYS A 219 -7.40 -5.09 16.32
C LYS A 219 -8.46 -6.18 16.16
N CYS A 220 -8.52 -6.82 14.99
CA CYS A 220 -9.37 -8.00 14.78
C CYS A 220 -8.98 -9.13 15.73
N GLU A 221 -7.68 -9.44 15.84
CA GLU A 221 -7.16 -10.49 16.71
C GLU A 221 -7.55 -10.28 18.18
N GLN A 222 -7.52 -9.03 18.66
CA GLN A 222 -7.95 -8.67 20.02
C GLN A 222 -9.44 -8.92 20.29
N MET A 223 -10.28 -8.99 19.25
CA MET A 223 -11.71 -9.26 19.36
C MET A 223 -12.07 -10.74 19.21
N ILE A 224 -11.14 -11.58 18.73
CA ILE A 224 -11.39 -13.00 18.50
C ILE A 224 -11.61 -13.70 19.84
N VAL A 225 -12.72 -14.44 19.94
CA VAL A 225 -13.01 -15.29 21.09
C VAL A 225 -12.30 -16.63 20.91
N THR A 226 -11.55 -17.06 21.91
CA THR A 226 -10.80 -18.33 21.92
C THR A 226 -11.23 -19.28 23.05
N SER A 227 -12.25 -18.89 23.82
CA SER A 227 -12.82 -19.70 24.90
C SER A 227 -13.70 -20.84 24.36
N GLY A 228 -14.27 -21.66 25.26
CA GLY A 228 -15.15 -22.77 24.89
C GLY A 228 -16.40 -22.35 24.09
N GLU A 229 -16.78 -21.07 24.10
CA GLU A 229 -17.84 -20.56 23.22
C GLU A 229 -17.44 -20.66 21.74
N ALA A 230 -16.16 -20.50 21.40
CA ALA A 230 -15.66 -20.52 20.04
C ALA A 230 -15.69 -21.92 19.41
N THR A 231 -15.65 -22.97 20.22
CA THR A 231 -15.48 -24.36 19.76
C THR A 231 -16.72 -25.23 19.90
N GLN A 232 -17.81 -24.76 20.49
CA GLN A 232 -19.00 -25.59 20.67
C GLN A 232 -19.64 -26.00 19.32
N VAL A 233 -19.86 -27.29 19.08
CA VAL A 233 -20.41 -27.79 17.80
C VAL A 233 -21.67 -28.65 17.95
N ILE A 234 -22.34 -28.58 19.11
CA ILE A 234 -23.49 -29.42 19.44
C ILE A 234 -24.82 -28.71 19.18
N ASP A 235 -24.87 -27.38 19.31
CA ASP A 235 -26.10 -26.58 19.27
C ASP A 235 -26.02 -25.46 18.21
N SER A 236 -26.95 -24.51 18.22
CA SER A 236 -26.86 -23.35 17.33
C SER A 236 -25.58 -22.54 17.59
N PRO A 237 -25.03 -21.84 16.57
CA PRO A 237 -23.81 -21.06 16.72
C PRO A 237 -23.86 -20.09 17.91
N THR A 238 -22.81 -20.10 18.71
CA THR A 238 -22.69 -19.22 19.88
C THR A 238 -22.46 -17.76 19.46
N PRO A 239 -22.70 -16.78 20.35
CA PRO A 239 -22.33 -15.38 20.08
C PRO A 239 -20.83 -15.22 19.75
N GLY A 240 -19.94 -15.94 20.44
CA GLY A 240 -18.50 -15.95 20.15
C GLY A 240 -18.17 -16.49 18.76
N GLN A 241 -18.86 -17.54 18.30
CA GLN A 241 -18.70 -18.06 16.93
C GLN A 241 -19.20 -17.08 15.88
N ILE A 242 -20.37 -16.48 16.09
CA ILE A 242 -20.93 -15.47 15.18
C ILE A 242 -19.99 -14.26 15.08
N LEU A 243 -19.41 -13.83 16.20
CA LEU A 243 -18.40 -12.77 16.24
C LEU A 243 -17.15 -13.16 15.45
N ASN A 244 -16.59 -14.34 15.68
CA ASN A 244 -15.41 -14.83 14.97
C ASN A 244 -15.64 -14.97 13.46
N VAL A 245 -16.81 -15.47 13.04
CA VAL A 245 -17.23 -15.51 11.63
C VAL A 245 -17.27 -14.09 11.05
N SER A 246 -17.86 -13.14 11.78
CA SER A 246 -17.96 -11.75 11.35
C SER A 246 -16.58 -11.10 11.19
N ILE A 247 -15.64 -11.39 12.09
CA ILE A 247 -14.25 -10.94 12.00
C ILE A 247 -13.53 -11.57 10.79
N GLY A 248 -13.67 -12.88 10.57
CA GLY A 248 -13.11 -13.55 9.40
C GLY A 248 -13.64 -12.98 8.07
N ASN A 249 -14.93 -12.66 8.04
CA ASN A 249 -15.57 -12.00 6.90
C ASN A 249 -15.07 -10.58 6.67
N LEU A 250 -14.88 -9.81 7.75
CA LEU A 250 -14.32 -8.46 7.69
C LEU A 250 -12.86 -8.48 7.17
N LEU A 251 -12.03 -9.41 7.65
CA LEU A 251 -10.66 -9.60 7.19
C LEU A 251 -10.62 -9.95 5.69
N HIS A 252 -11.51 -10.82 5.23
CA HIS A 252 -11.65 -11.15 3.81
C HIS A 252 -12.08 -9.92 2.99
N TYR A 253 -13.06 -9.16 3.48
CA TYR A 253 -13.52 -7.93 2.82
C TYR A 253 -12.39 -6.92 2.66
N LEU A 254 -11.64 -6.63 3.74
CA LEU A 254 -10.47 -5.75 3.67
C LEU A 254 -9.45 -6.25 2.63
N ASN A 255 -9.12 -7.54 2.66
CA ASN A 255 -8.17 -8.15 1.72
C ASN A 255 -8.61 -7.89 0.27
N CYS A 256 -9.85 -8.26 -0.09
CA CYS A 256 -10.39 -8.04 -1.43
C CYS A 256 -10.34 -6.57 -1.85
N GLN A 257 -10.66 -5.64 -0.94
CA GLN A 257 -10.63 -4.21 -1.24
C GLN A 257 -9.23 -3.68 -1.49
N VAL A 258 -8.25 -4.07 -0.66
CA VAL A 258 -6.85 -3.65 -0.85
C VAL A 258 -6.27 -4.25 -2.12
N VAL A 259 -6.50 -5.54 -2.39
CA VAL A 259 -6.10 -6.20 -3.66
C VAL A 259 -6.69 -5.45 -4.86
N ARG A 260 -7.96 -5.04 -4.78
CA ARG A 260 -8.62 -4.27 -5.83
C ARG A 260 -7.93 -2.92 -6.08
N VAL A 261 -7.57 -2.18 -5.03
CA VAL A 261 -6.81 -0.92 -5.16
C VAL A 261 -5.49 -1.13 -5.89
N ILE A 262 -4.71 -2.13 -5.51
CA ILE A 262 -3.42 -2.44 -6.14
C ILE A 262 -3.62 -2.86 -7.60
N SER A 263 -4.62 -3.69 -7.89
CA SER A 263 -4.93 -4.14 -9.25
C SER A 263 -5.32 -2.97 -10.18
N ASN A 264 -6.08 -2.00 -9.67
CA ASN A 264 -6.50 -0.81 -10.41
C ASN A 264 -5.32 0.13 -10.72
N MET A 265 -4.25 0.07 -9.93
CA MET A 265 -3.06 0.89 -10.09
C MET A 265 -1.86 0.15 -10.69
N LYS A 266 -2.05 -1.09 -11.17
CA LYS A 266 -0.98 -1.99 -11.64
C LYS A 266 -0.07 -1.39 -12.72
N THR A 267 -0.59 -0.50 -13.58
CA THR A 267 0.20 0.15 -14.63
C THR A 267 1.05 1.32 -14.13
N SER A 268 0.70 1.90 -12.98
CA SER A 268 1.34 3.09 -12.43
C SER A 268 2.25 2.78 -11.24
N LEU A 269 1.96 1.71 -10.50
CA LEU A 269 2.78 1.25 -9.39
C LEU A 269 3.94 0.39 -9.87
N GLN A 270 5.08 0.53 -9.21
CA GLN A 270 6.16 -0.43 -9.36
C GLN A 270 5.82 -1.76 -8.68
N GLN A 271 6.44 -2.83 -9.18
CA GLN A 271 6.24 -4.18 -8.65
C GLN A 271 6.64 -4.27 -7.16
N ASP A 272 7.80 -3.73 -6.78
CA ASP A 272 8.28 -3.72 -5.39
C ASP A 272 7.33 -2.98 -4.44
N THR A 273 6.73 -1.87 -4.91
CA THR A 273 5.76 -1.10 -4.10
C THR A 273 4.47 -1.90 -3.92
N SER A 274 4.02 -2.58 -4.98
CA SER A 274 2.84 -3.43 -4.95
C SER A 274 3.05 -4.64 -4.03
N SER A 275 4.23 -5.28 -4.07
CA SER A 275 4.54 -6.45 -3.24
C SER A 275 4.54 -6.11 -1.75
N ILE A 276 5.03 -4.93 -1.35
CA ILE A 276 5.01 -4.48 0.06
C ILE A 276 3.57 -4.48 0.64
N VAL A 277 2.60 -4.00 -0.15
CA VAL A 277 1.20 -3.97 0.29
C VAL A 277 0.61 -5.37 0.28
N MET A 278 0.82 -6.14 -0.79
CA MET A 278 0.29 -7.50 -0.93
C MET A 278 0.82 -8.44 0.14
N GLU A 279 2.11 -8.37 0.49
CA GLU A 279 2.72 -9.18 1.55
C GLU A 279 2.09 -8.90 2.91
N SER A 280 1.66 -7.66 3.17
CA SER A 280 1.00 -7.30 4.43
C SER A 280 -0.38 -7.97 4.61
N LEU A 281 -1.02 -8.39 3.52
CA LEU A 281 -2.30 -9.08 3.54
C LEU A 281 -2.19 -10.54 4.00
N SER A 282 -1.00 -11.13 4.02
CA SER A 282 -0.80 -12.51 4.50
C SER A 282 -1.36 -12.72 5.92
N ASN A 283 -1.24 -11.72 6.80
CA ASN A 283 -1.78 -11.78 8.15
C ASN A 283 -3.33 -11.90 8.19
N THR A 284 -4.04 -11.37 7.19
CA THR A 284 -5.51 -11.52 7.12
C THR A 284 -5.91 -12.97 6.87
N GLU A 285 -5.17 -13.65 5.99
CA GLU A 285 -5.38 -15.07 5.68
C GLU A 285 -4.98 -15.96 6.85
N LEU A 286 -3.88 -15.66 7.53
CA LEU A 286 -3.44 -16.39 8.72
C LEU A 286 -4.48 -16.34 9.84
N LEU A 287 -5.01 -15.14 10.17
CA LEU A 287 -6.04 -15.00 11.20
C LEU A 287 -7.33 -15.71 10.81
N THR A 288 -7.79 -15.57 9.57
CA THR A 288 -9.00 -16.26 9.09
C THR A 288 -8.81 -17.78 9.15
N THR A 289 -7.64 -18.28 8.75
CA THR A 289 -7.29 -19.70 8.83
C THR A 289 -7.27 -20.19 10.27
N SER A 290 -6.74 -19.40 11.21
CA SER A 290 -6.74 -19.74 12.63
C SER A 290 -8.14 -19.85 13.22
N ILE A 291 -9.06 -18.96 12.84
CA ILE A 291 -10.46 -19.02 13.28
C ILE A 291 -11.12 -20.30 12.77
N VAL A 292 -10.96 -20.58 11.46
CA VAL A 292 -11.56 -21.74 10.82
C VAL A 292 -10.96 -23.05 11.35
N SER A 293 -9.65 -23.11 11.57
CA SER A 293 -8.97 -24.33 12.05
C SER A 293 -9.40 -24.71 13.47
N THR A 294 -9.57 -23.73 14.37
CA THR A 294 -10.09 -23.97 15.72
C THR A 294 -11.49 -24.56 15.69
N LEU A 295 -12.36 -24.08 14.80
CA LEU A 295 -13.72 -24.59 14.66
C LEU A 295 -13.74 -25.99 14.01
N LEU A 296 -12.95 -26.18 12.96
CA LEU A 296 -12.81 -27.48 12.28
C LEU A 296 -12.26 -28.56 13.21
N ALA A 297 -11.28 -28.24 14.05
CA ALA A 297 -10.76 -29.19 15.04
C ALA A 297 -11.89 -29.72 15.93
N SER A 298 -12.77 -28.84 16.43
CA SER A 298 -13.89 -29.30 17.25
C SER A 298 -14.95 -30.08 16.46
N ILE A 299 -15.19 -29.75 15.18
CA ILE A 299 -16.07 -30.54 14.31
C ILE A 299 -15.49 -31.95 14.13
N LEU A 300 -14.18 -32.07 13.91
CA LEU A 300 -13.49 -33.35 13.77
C LEU A 300 -13.57 -34.18 15.06
N ASP A 301 -13.35 -33.57 16.22
CA ASP A 301 -13.51 -34.24 17.52
C ASP A 301 -14.95 -34.77 17.71
N GLY A 302 -15.96 -33.98 17.28
CA GLY A 302 -17.36 -34.39 17.30
C GLY A 302 -17.64 -35.58 16.38
N ILE A 303 -17.08 -35.57 15.16
CA ILE A 303 -17.17 -36.70 14.22
C ILE A 303 -16.50 -37.95 14.81
N GLU A 304 -15.31 -37.80 15.39
CA GLU A 304 -14.57 -38.90 16.01
C GLU A 304 -15.37 -39.52 17.16
N ALA A 305 -15.98 -38.71 18.02
CA ALA A 305 -16.81 -39.20 19.12
C ALA A 305 -18.02 -40.03 18.63
N ILE A 306 -18.68 -39.61 17.54
CA ILE A 306 -19.79 -40.37 16.94
C ILE A 306 -19.27 -41.70 16.38
N ILE A 307 -18.11 -41.69 15.70
CA ILE A 307 -17.51 -42.91 15.14
C ILE A 307 -17.07 -43.89 16.23
N LEU A 308 -16.46 -43.41 17.31
CA LEU A 308 -16.09 -44.25 18.46
C LEU A 308 -17.33 -44.87 19.12
N THR A 309 -18.44 -44.11 19.20
CA THR A 309 -19.70 -44.63 19.71
C THR A 309 -20.27 -45.72 18.80
N MET A 310 -20.19 -45.55 17.47
CA MET A 310 -20.55 -46.60 16.50
C MET A 310 -19.73 -47.87 16.65
N HIS A 311 -18.42 -47.72 16.84
CA HIS A 311 -17.51 -48.85 16.92
C HIS A 311 -17.70 -49.65 18.22
N ASN A 312 -18.06 -48.98 19.31
CA ASN A 312 -18.24 -49.61 20.62
C ASN A 312 -19.65 -50.17 20.85
N GLU A 313 -20.56 -50.05 19.88
CA GLU A 313 -21.90 -50.62 19.97
C GLU A 313 -21.85 -52.16 19.91
N ASP A 314 -22.56 -52.82 20.83
CA ASP A 314 -22.69 -54.28 20.83
C ASP A 314 -23.76 -54.74 19.83
N TYR A 315 -23.33 -54.99 18.59
CA TYR A 315 -24.19 -55.49 17.51
C TYR A 315 -24.69 -56.93 17.73
N SER A 316 -24.26 -57.64 18.79
CA SER A 316 -24.72 -59.00 19.09
C SER A 316 -26.14 -59.07 19.69
N MET A 317 -26.69 -57.95 20.14
CA MET A 317 -28.06 -57.84 20.70
C MET A 317 -29.17 -57.84 19.63
N ILE A 318 -28.85 -57.51 18.38
CA ILE A 318 -29.82 -57.46 17.26
C ILE A 318 -30.18 -58.87 16.78
N SER A 319 -29.31 -59.86 16.99
CA SER A 319 -29.57 -61.26 16.66
C SER A 319 -30.29 -62.05 17.77
N THR A 320 -30.51 -61.45 18.95
CA THR A 320 -31.14 -62.12 20.11
C THR A 320 -32.51 -61.56 20.50
N SER A 321 -32.89 -60.40 19.96
CA SER A 321 -34.24 -59.81 20.06
C SER A 321 -35.15 -60.17 18.87
N GLY A 322 -34.83 -61.27 18.17
CA GLY A 322 -35.80 -62.03 17.40
C GLY A 322 -36.79 -62.68 18.36
N ASP A 323 -37.84 -61.92 18.66
CA ASP A 323 -39.03 -62.40 19.34
C ASP A 323 -39.42 -63.76 18.77
N LYS A 324 -39.69 -64.72 19.65
CA LYS A 324 -40.17 -66.06 19.30
C LYS A 324 -41.63 -65.99 18.82
N SER A 325 -41.93 -65.11 17.87
CA SER A 325 -43.20 -65.07 17.15
C SER A 325 -42.93 -65.38 15.68
N ALA A 326 -43.15 -66.64 15.35
CA ALA A 326 -43.25 -67.11 13.98
C ALA A 326 -44.24 -66.25 13.17
N ASN A 327 -43.89 -65.99 11.90
CA ASN A 327 -44.65 -65.32 10.83
C ASN A 327 -44.42 -63.81 10.63
N LEU A 328 -43.24 -63.44 10.15
CA LEU A 328 -43.06 -62.19 9.40
C LEU A 328 -42.35 -62.49 8.07
N ASP A 329 -42.94 -61.99 6.98
CA ASP A 329 -42.49 -62.10 5.59
C ASP A 329 -40.98 -61.81 5.43
N PRO A 330 -40.23 -62.61 4.66
CA PRO A 330 -38.79 -62.42 4.41
C PRO A 330 -38.47 -61.19 3.53
N LYS A 331 -39.42 -60.28 3.31
CA LYS A 331 -39.29 -59.10 2.43
C LYS A 331 -39.17 -57.76 3.16
N ARG A 332 -39.10 -57.76 4.49
CA ARG A 332 -38.88 -56.56 5.32
C ARG A 332 -37.68 -56.73 6.27
N ILE A 333 -36.52 -57.07 5.73
CA ILE A 333 -35.28 -56.63 6.36
C ILE A 333 -35.09 -55.21 5.84
N ASP A 334 -35.79 -54.25 6.47
CA ASP A 334 -35.43 -52.85 6.32
C ASP A 334 -34.00 -52.76 6.86
N VAL A 335 -33.01 -52.71 5.96
CA VAL A 335 -31.64 -52.34 6.30
C VAL A 335 -31.67 -50.85 6.58
N SER A 336 -32.36 -50.47 7.67
CA SER A 336 -32.37 -49.13 8.19
C SER A 336 -30.94 -48.79 8.54
N CYS A 337 -30.35 -47.81 7.85
CA CYS A 337 -29.03 -47.26 8.18
C CYS A 337 -28.91 -47.11 9.70
N SER A 338 -27.78 -47.52 10.28
CA SER A 338 -27.55 -47.44 11.72
C SER A 338 -27.92 -46.04 12.23
N LEU A 339 -28.56 -45.95 13.40
CA LEU A 339 -29.01 -44.67 13.95
C LEU A 339 -27.85 -43.67 14.05
N TYR A 340 -26.66 -44.17 14.33
CA TYR A 340 -25.42 -43.40 14.34
C TYR A 340 -24.94 -42.91 12.98
N MET A 341 -25.17 -43.66 11.89
CA MET A 341 -24.88 -43.16 10.54
C MET A 341 -25.82 -41.99 10.19
N LYS A 342 -27.08 -42.05 10.63
CA LYS A 342 -28.02 -40.92 10.50
C LYS A 342 -27.59 -39.74 11.37
N GLU A 343 -27.11 -39.99 12.58
CA GLU A 343 -26.56 -38.98 13.48
C GLU A 343 -25.32 -38.30 12.88
N LEU A 344 -24.37 -39.08 12.36
CA LEU A 344 -23.17 -38.57 11.68
C LEU A 344 -23.55 -37.70 10.48
N GLN A 345 -24.43 -38.19 9.60
CA GLN A 345 -24.89 -37.41 8.44
C GLN A 345 -25.57 -36.10 8.87
N SER A 346 -26.40 -36.16 9.91
CA SER A 346 -27.10 -34.98 10.44
C SER A 346 -26.12 -33.99 11.07
N PHE A 347 -25.14 -34.49 11.83
CA PHE A 347 -24.10 -33.68 12.46
C PHE A 347 -23.25 -32.97 11.41
N VAL A 348 -22.72 -33.70 10.42
CA VAL A 348 -21.88 -33.14 9.36
C VAL A 348 -22.68 -32.12 8.54
N SER A 349 -23.90 -32.45 8.13
CA SER A 349 -24.74 -31.52 7.36
C SER A 349 -24.99 -30.22 8.14
N ARG A 350 -25.29 -30.32 9.44
CA ARG A 350 -25.50 -29.16 10.30
C ARG A 350 -24.21 -28.37 10.53
N ALA A 351 -23.08 -29.05 10.72
CA ALA A 351 -21.80 -28.39 10.96
C ALA A 351 -21.39 -27.54 9.74
N VAL A 352 -21.54 -28.10 8.54
CA VAL A 352 -21.30 -27.37 7.29
C VAL A 352 -22.26 -26.19 7.14
N SER A 353 -23.57 -26.39 7.33
CA SER A 353 -24.55 -25.33 7.12
C SER A 353 -24.50 -24.20 8.15
N SER A 354 -24.23 -24.54 9.41
CA SER A 354 -24.37 -23.60 10.53
C SER A 354 -23.06 -22.94 10.94
N TYR A 355 -21.93 -23.63 10.78
CA TYR A 355 -20.63 -23.13 11.24
C TYR A 355 -19.69 -22.70 10.10
N LEU A 356 -19.70 -23.42 8.97
CA LEU A 356 -18.76 -23.17 7.87
C LEU A 356 -19.34 -22.30 6.75
N ALA A 357 -20.59 -22.55 6.33
CA ALA A 357 -21.26 -21.77 5.28
C ALA A 357 -21.29 -20.25 5.52
N PRO A 358 -21.37 -19.73 6.76
CA PRO A 358 -21.38 -18.28 7.02
C PRO A 358 -20.09 -17.52 6.67
N PHE A 359 -18.97 -18.19 6.43
CA PHE A 359 -17.74 -17.52 6.00
C PHE A 359 -17.81 -17.15 4.52
N HIS A 360 -17.40 -15.94 4.15
CA HIS A 360 -17.37 -15.51 2.76
C HIS A 360 -16.15 -16.06 2.01
N ASN A 361 -15.04 -16.29 2.73
CA ASN A 361 -13.83 -16.86 2.15
C ASN A 361 -13.93 -18.39 2.03
N GLN A 362 -14.70 -18.84 1.04
CA GLN A 362 -14.90 -20.26 0.75
C GLN A 362 -13.61 -20.95 0.26
N GLU A 363 -12.67 -20.20 -0.30
CA GLU A 363 -11.37 -20.76 -0.72
C GLU A 363 -10.58 -21.31 0.48
N ILE A 364 -10.55 -20.58 1.60
CA ILE A 364 -9.89 -21.05 2.83
C ILE A 364 -10.58 -22.31 3.37
N ILE A 365 -11.91 -22.36 3.34
CA ILE A 365 -12.65 -23.54 3.81
C ILE A 365 -12.34 -24.75 2.94
N SER A 366 -12.29 -24.58 1.62
CA SER A 366 -12.04 -25.68 0.68
C SER A 366 -10.63 -26.29 0.73
N LYS A 367 -9.69 -25.65 1.45
CA LYS A 367 -8.33 -26.16 1.67
C LYS A 367 -8.27 -27.25 2.73
N TRP A 368 -9.36 -27.46 3.47
CA TRP A 368 -9.55 -28.49 4.48
C TRP A 368 -10.59 -29.50 4.01
#